data_AF-A0A7Y1TSM9-F1
#
_entry.id   AF-A0A7Y1TSM9-F1
#
_cell.length_a   1.000
_cell.length_b   1.000
_cell.length_c   1.000
_cell.angle_alpha   90.00
_cell.angle_beta   90.00
_cell.angle_gamma   90.00
#
_symmetry.space_group_name_H-M   'P 1'
#
loop_
_entity.id
_entity.type
_entity.pdbx_description
1 polymer ?
#
loop_
_entity_poly.entity_id
_entity_poly.type
_entity_poly.pdbx_seq_one_letter_code
_entity_poly.pdbx_strand_id
1 'polypeptide(L)'
;GLIIGISVVIALWSASRAVTALLKALARIEGMTESRPGLKVRAVAVALTLAAGVAFAIATVSLLLGRQFFEFLDELANTTWIVDVWLWLRIPVAGFSLYAFLWAVYHFGPPRPFPASWLAALVSAVLATSVSIAFGLYLGQVGELGSYGLLGTFAVALLWIYLGAYVILFSAAAVGFGWGRWRNPPVS
;
A
#
# COMPACT_ATOMS: atom_id res chain seq x y z
N GLY A 1 -11.70 10.79 24.69
CA GLY A 1 -12.16 9.39 24.58
C GLY A 1 -13.16 9.22 23.44
N LEU A 2 -14.40 9.67 23.64
CA LEU A 2 -15.53 9.41 22.71
C LEU A 2 -15.31 9.97 21.29
N ILE A 3 -14.82 11.20 21.16
CA ILE A 3 -14.58 11.85 19.85
C ILE A 3 -13.57 11.04 19.02
N ILE A 4 -12.46 10.63 19.64
CA ILE A 4 -11.41 9.81 19.00
C ILE A 4 -12.01 8.48 18.53
N GLY A 5 -12.80 7.81 19.37
CA GLY A 5 -13.46 6.56 19.00
C GLY A 5 -14.39 6.71 17.80
N ILE A 6 -15.22 7.76 17.78
CA ILE A 6 -16.13 8.05 16.67
C ILE A 6 -15.35 8.37 15.39
N SER A 7 -14.31 9.20 15.47
CA SER A 7 -13.46 9.53 14.32
C SER A 7 -12.77 8.30 13.72
N VAL A 8 -12.26 7.40 14.56
CA VAL A 8 -11.63 6.15 14.10
C VAL A 8 -12.64 5.25 13.38
N VAL A 9 -13.85 5.09 13.92
CA VAL A 9 -14.90 4.29 13.28
C VAL A 9 -15.30 4.86 11.93
N ILE A 10 -15.49 6.18 11.84
CA ILE A 10 -15.84 6.87 10.58
C ILE A 10 -14.70 6.72 9.55
N ALA A 11 -13.46 6.90 9.97
CA ALA A 11 -12.29 6.75 9.11
C ALA A 11 -12.16 5.31 8.59
N LEU A 12 -12.29 4.32 9.48
CA LEU A 12 -12.22 2.90 9.12
C LEU A 12 -13.34 2.51 8.15
N TRP A 13 -14.56 3.01 8.38
CA TRP A 13 -15.69 2.76 7.49
C TRP A 13 -15.45 3.35 6.10
N SER A 14 -14.93 4.58 6.03
CA SER A 14 -14.63 5.27 4.77
C SER A 14 -13.51 4.57 4.00
N ALA A 15 -12.43 4.19 4.69
CA ALA A 15 -11.31 3.48 4.12
C ALA A 15 -11.71 2.08 3.61
N SER A 16 -12.56 1.36 4.37
CA SER A 16 -13.07 0.05 3.96
C SER A 16 -13.88 0.12 2.65
N ARG A 17 -14.65 1.19 2.44
CA ARG A 17 -15.39 1.40 1.17
C ARG A 17 -14.42 1.64 0.00
N ALA A 18 -13.36 2.41 0.20
CA ALA A 18 -12.33 2.64 -0.81
C ALA A 18 -11.62 1.32 -1.19
N VAL A 19 -11.20 0.54 -0.20
CA VAL A 19 -10.61 -0.80 -0.43
C VAL A 19 -11.59 -1.72 -1.15
N THR A 20 -12.87 -1.73 -0.78
CA THR A 20 -13.89 -2.53 -1.47
C THR A 20 -14.02 -2.15 -2.94
N ALA A 21 -13.97 -0.86 -3.27
CA ALA A 21 -14.02 -0.39 -4.66
C ALA A 21 -12.78 -0.83 -5.45
N LEU A 22 -11.59 -0.73 -4.84
CA LEU A 22 -10.34 -1.20 -5.42
C LEU A 22 -10.39 -2.71 -5.71
N LEU A 23 -10.87 -3.52 -4.76
CA LEU A 23 -10.99 -4.97 -4.93
C LEU A 23 -11.94 -5.34 -6.08
N LYS A 24 -13.07 -4.64 -6.22
CA LYS A 24 -13.99 -4.83 -7.34
C LYS A 24 -13.37 -4.46 -8.68
N ALA A 25 -12.60 -3.37 -8.73
CA ALA A 25 -11.87 -2.97 -9.93
C ALA A 25 -10.82 -4.01 -10.31
N LEU A 26 -10.07 -4.52 -9.32
CA LEU A 26 -9.07 -5.57 -9.50
C LEU A 26 -9.71 -6.88 -10.03
N ALA A 27 -10.82 -7.31 -9.44
CA ALA A 27 -11.55 -8.49 -9.92
C ALA A 27 -12.06 -8.31 -11.35
N ARG A 28 -12.50 -7.09 -11.72
CA ARG A 28 -12.98 -6.78 -13.06
C ARG A 28 -11.89 -6.82 -14.12
N ILE A 29 -10.67 -6.34 -13.80
CA ILE A 29 -9.51 -6.41 -14.71
C ILE A 29 -9.17 -7.86 -15.05
N GLU A 30 -9.26 -8.74 -14.07
CA GLU A 30 -9.01 -10.17 -14.24
C GLU A 30 -10.18 -10.95 -14.85
N GLY A 31 -11.25 -10.26 -15.25
CA GLY A 31 -12.46 -10.90 -15.79
C GLY A 31 -13.18 -11.81 -14.79
N MET A 32 -12.91 -11.67 -13.50
CA MET A 32 -13.54 -12.47 -12.45
C MET A 32 -14.89 -11.88 -12.05
N THR A 33 -15.93 -12.71 -12.01
CA THR A 33 -17.20 -12.36 -11.38
C THR A 33 -17.11 -12.60 -9.87
N GLU A 34 -17.51 -11.59 -9.08
CA GLU A 34 -17.52 -11.67 -7.62
C GLU A 34 -18.63 -12.64 -7.18
N SER A 35 -18.27 -13.90 -6.91
CA SER A 35 -19.19 -14.92 -6.43
C SER A 35 -19.32 -14.95 -4.91
N ARG A 36 -18.49 -14.18 -4.18
CA ARG A 36 -18.50 -14.18 -2.71
C ARG A 36 -19.71 -13.39 -2.19
N PRO A 37 -20.34 -13.83 -1.08
CA PRO A 37 -21.38 -13.05 -0.42
C PRO A 37 -20.80 -11.71 0.05
N GLY A 38 -21.57 -10.63 -0.12
CA GLY A 38 -21.11 -9.26 0.15
C GLY A 38 -20.56 -9.02 1.56
N LEU A 39 -20.96 -9.84 2.55
CA LEU A 39 -20.41 -9.81 3.90
C LEU A 39 -18.94 -10.29 3.95
N LYS A 40 -18.58 -11.34 3.20
CA LYS A 40 -17.20 -11.83 3.11
C LYS A 40 -16.30 -10.79 2.43
N VAL A 41 -16.78 -10.15 1.37
CA VAL A 41 -16.04 -9.07 0.69
C VAL A 41 -15.78 -7.89 1.64
N ARG A 42 -16.78 -7.50 2.43
CA ARG A 42 -16.62 -6.45 3.46
C ARG A 42 -15.63 -6.85 4.55
N ALA A 43 -15.68 -8.09 5.04
CA ALA A 43 -14.74 -8.58 6.05
C ALA A 43 -13.29 -8.55 5.53
N VAL A 44 -13.06 -9.01 4.29
CA VAL A 44 -11.75 -8.94 3.64
C VAL A 44 -11.31 -7.48 3.47
N ALA A 45 -12.21 -6.59 3.02
CA ALA A 45 -11.88 -5.18 2.87
C ALA A 45 -11.47 -4.53 4.19
N VAL A 46 -12.19 -4.79 5.30
CA VAL A 46 -11.83 -4.29 6.64
C VAL A 46 -10.48 -4.86 7.08
N ALA A 47 -10.25 -6.17 6.91
CA ALA A 47 -8.97 -6.80 7.28
C ALA A 47 -7.80 -6.19 6.49
N LEU A 48 -7.97 -5.96 5.19
CA LEU A 48 -6.96 -5.31 4.36
C LEU A 48 -6.77 -3.83 4.73
N THR A 49 -7.83 -3.10 5.12
CA THR A 49 -7.69 -1.74 5.63
C THR A 49 -6.86 -1.71 6.91
N LEU A 50 -7.10 -2.63 7.84
CA LEU A 50 -6.29 -2.75 9.06
C LEU A 50 -4.84 -3.12 8.74
N ALA A 51 -4.63 -4.08 7.82
CA ALA A 51 -3.30 -4.45 7.35
C ALA A 51 -2.56 -3.26 6.71
N ALA A 52 -3.27 -2.42 5.95
CA ALA A 52 -2.70 -1.19 5.38
C ALA A 52 -2.24 -0.23 6.48
N GLY A 53 -3.08 -0.05 7.52
CA GLY A 53 -2.74 0.79 8.67
C GLY A 53 -1.51 0.27 9.44
N VAL A 54 -1.42 -1.05 9.66
CA VAL A 54 -0.26 -1.68 10.31
C VAL A 54 1.00 -1.54 9.46
N ALA A 55 0.92 -1.82 8.15
CA ALA A 55 2.05 -1.69 7.25
C ALA A 55 2.55 -0.24 7.16
N PHE A 56 1.62 0.72 7.10
CA PHE A 56 1.92 2.14 7.14
C PHE A 56 2.59 2.54 8.46
N ALA A 57 2.06 2.10 9.61
CA ALA A 57 2.65 2.36 10.91
C ALA A 57 4.08 1.79 11.02
N ILE A 58 4.30 0.55 10.56
CA ILE A 58 5.65 -0.06 10.51
C ILE A 58 6.57 0.76 9.63
N ALA A 59 6.13 1.19 8.44
CA ALA A 59 6.95 1.98 7.54
C ALA A 59 7.29 3.36 8.13
N THR A 60 6.31 4.07 8.69
CA THR A 60 6.46 5.38 9.35
C THR A 60 7.41 5.28 10.54
N VAL A 61 7.17 4.33 11.45
CA VAL A 61 8.05 4.12 12.61
C VAL A 61 9.46 3.79 12.13
N SER A 62 9.59 2.92 11.12
CA SER A 62 10.90 2.51 10.65
C SER A 62 11.71 3.65 10.05
N LEU A 63 11.06 4.47 9.22
CA LEU A 63 11.71 5.55 8.48
C LEU A 63 11.93 6.81 9.31
N LEU A 64 10.98 7.19 10.16
CA LEU A 64 10.96 8.48 10.87
C LEU A 64 11.41 8.37 12.32
N LEU A 65 10.95 7.33 13.03
CA LEU A 65 11.14 7.21 14.49
C LEU A 65 12.21 6.18 14.87
N GLY A 66 12.65 5.35 13.92
CA GLY A 66 13.54 4.25 14.21
C GLY A 66 14.88 4.72 14.78
N ARG A 67 15.46 5.79 14.25
CA ARG A 67 16.75 6.30 14.75
C ARG A 67 16.69 6.65 16.26
N GLN A 68 15.67 7.40 16.68
CA GLN A 68 15.51 7.80 18.08
C GLN A 68 15.34 6.59 19.02
N PHE A 69 14.57 5.58 18.57
CA PHE A 69 14.36 4.37 19.35
C PHE A 69 15.66 3.57 19.52
N PHE A 70 16.47 3.45 18.46
CA PHE A 70 17.72 2.70 18.51
C PHE A 70 18.87 3.47 19.16
N GLU A 71 18.83 4.81 19.16
CA GLU A 71 19.76 5.64 19.95
C GLU A 71 19.59 5.38 21.46
N PHE A 72 18.34 5.31 21.94
CA PHE A 72 18.06 4.94 23.32
C PHE A 72 18.56 3.53 23.67
N LEU A 73 18.48 2.59 22.73
CA LEU A 73 19.00 1.23 22.92
C LEU A 73 20.53 1.19 22.94
N ASP A 74 21.20 1.97 22.09
CA ASP A 74 22.67 2.08 22.08
C ASP A 74 23.19 2.66 23.41
N GLU A 75 22.53 3.69 23.95
CA GLU A 75 22.84 4.24 25.28
C GLU A 75 22.68 3.20 26.39
N LEU A 76 21.59 2.42 26.37
CA LEU A 76 21.31 1.40 27.39
C LEU A 76 22.27 0.20 27.29
N ALA A 77 22.64 -0.19 26.07
CA ALA A 77 23.54 -1.32 25.81
C ALA A 77 25.03 -0.93 25.78
N ASN A 78 25.35 0.36 25.97
CA ASN A 78 26.69 0.94 25.89
C ASN A 78 27.43 0.52 24.60
N THR A 79 26.71 0.56 23.48
CA THR A 79 27.13 0.08 22.17
C THR A 79 26.97 1.20 21.14
N THR A 80 27.66 1.12 19.99
CA THR A 80 27.58 2.13 18.92
C THR A 80 27.17 1.57 17.56
N TRP A 81 27.01 0.26 17.41
CA TRP A 81 26.73 -0.38 16.12
C TRP A 81 25.23 -0.63 15.89
N ILE A 82 24.36 -0.54 16.90
CA ILE A 82 22.94 -0.90 16.76
C ILE A 82 22.23 0.13 15.87
N VAL A 83 22.51 1.42 16.07
CA VAL A 83 21.99 2.48 15.20
C VAL A 83 22.47 2.32 13.76
N ASP A 84 23.73 1.95 13.53
CA ASP A 84 24.27 1.75 12.19
C ASP A 84 23.59 0.59 11.46
N VAL A 85 23.43 -0.55 12.13
CA VAL A 85 22.71 -1.70 11.58
C VAL A 85 21.26 -1.33 11.28
N TRP A 86 20.61 -0.59 12.18
CA TRP A 86 19.25 -0.14 11.95
C TRP A 86 19.10 0.84 10.78
N LEU A 87 20.04 1.78 10.61
CA LEU A 87 20.03 2.73 9.50
C LEU A 87 20.08 2.02 8.14
N TRP A 88 20.76 0.88 8.06
CA TRP A 88 20.73 -0.01 6.91
C TRP A 88 19.41 -0.79 6.79
N LEU A 89 18.86 -1.27 7.91
CA LEU A 89 17.67 -2.12 7.93
C LEU A 89 16.35 -1.36 7.74
N ARG A 90 16.30 -0.05 8.02
CA ARG A 90 15.05 0.74 7.96
C ARG A 90 14.37 0.71 6.59
N ILE A 91 15.15 0.79 5.51
CA ILE A 91 14.64 0.78 4.13
C ILE A 91 14.07 -0.59 3.76
N PRO A 92 14.81 -1.72 3.93
CA PRO A 92 14.26 -3.02 3.63
C PRO A 92 13.07 -3.39 4.53
N VAL A 93 13.04 -2.96 5.80
CA VAL A 93 11.86 -3.18 6.67
C VAL A 93 10.63 -2.45 6.15
N ALA A 94 10.77 -1.17 5.77
CA ALA A 94 9.67 -0.40 5.20
C ALA A 94 9.23 -0.93 3.82
N GLY A 95 10.19 -1.32 2.97
CA GLY A 95 9.89 -1.93 1.67
C GLY A 95 9.20 -3.28 1.81
N PHE A 96 9.64 -4.10 2.76
CA PHE A 96 9.05 -5.40 3.04
C PHE A 96 7.63 -5.26 3.61
N SER A 97 7.37 -4.29 4.48
CA SER A 97 6.01 -4.06 5.01
C SER A 97 5.03 -3.67 3.89
N LEU A 98 5.46 -2.79 2.98
CA LEU A 98 4.68 -2.43 1.79
C LEU A 98 4.45 -3.63 0.87
N TYR A 99 5.50 -4.40 0.58
CA TYR A 99 5.41 -5.62 -0.22
C TYR A 99 4.43 -6.63 0.39
N ALA A 100 4.53 -6.91 1.69
CA ALA A 100 3.68 -7.84 2.39
C ALA A 100 2.21 -7.40 2.35
N PHE A 101 1.95 -6.10 2.51
CA PHE A 101 0.61 -5.54 2.36
C PHE A 101 0.07 -5.72 0.93
N LEU A 102 0.84 -5.36 -0.10
CA LEU A 102 0.42 -5.51 -1.49
C LEU A 102 0.21 -6.98 -1.87
N TRP A 103 1.05 -7.88 -1.36
CA TRP A 103 0.86 -9.31 -1.51
C TRP A 103 -0.46 -9.78 -0.91
N ALA A 104 -0.81 -9.30 0.30
CA ALA A 104 -2.10 -9.60 0.91
C ALA A 104 -3.27 -9.09 0.06
N VAL A 105 -3.15 -7.90 -0.55
CA VAL A 105 -4.15 -7.34 -1.48
C VAL A 105 -4.35 -8.27 -2.68
N TYR A 106 -3.29 -8.73 -3.34
CA TYR A 106 -3.41 -9.61 -4.52
C TYR A 106 -3.80 -11.04 -4.18
N HIS A 107 -3.45 -11.52 -2.99
CA HIS A 107 -3.72 -12.90 -2.57
C HIS A 107 -5.14 -13.07 -2.03
N PHE A 108 -5.57 -12.19 -1.11
CA PHE A 108 -6.87 -12.30 -0.43
C PHE A 108 -7.98 -11.48 -1.08
N GLY A 109 -7.61 -10.40 -1.80
CA GLY A 109 -8.55 -9.47 -2.41
C GLY A 109 -9.48 -10.13 -3.44
N PRO A 110 -8.96 -10.73 -4.52
CA PRO A 110 -9.78 -11.31 -5.58
C PRO A 110 -10.51 -12.60 -5.14
N PRO A 111 -11.64 -12.96 -5.78
CA PRO A 111 -12.43 -14.18 -5.50
C PRO A 111 -11.62 -15.48 -5.55
N ARG A 112 -10.70 -15.56 -6.50
CA ARG A 112 -9.71 -16.62 -6.66
C ARG A 112 -8.33 -15.99 -6.54
N PRO A 113 -7.36 -16.64 -5.87
CA PRO A 113 -6.03 -16.06 -5.68
C PRO A 113 -5.40 -15.73 -7.04
N PHE A 114 -4.87 -14.51 -7.14
CA PHE A 114 -4.23 -14.02 -8.36
C PHE A 114 -3.03 -14.91 -8.73
N PRO A 115 -2.92 -15.38 -9.98
CA PRO A 115 -1.77 -16.18 -10.42
C PRO A 115 -0.48 -15.33 -10.33
N ALA A 116 0.55 -15.82 -9.67
CA ALA A 116 1.77 -15.05 -9.38
C ALA A 116 1.53 -13.76 -8.58
N SER A 117 0.66 -13.82 -7.56
CA SER A 117 0.40 -12.70 -6.63
C SER A 117 1.67 -12.10 -6.01
N TRP A 118 2.71 -12.91 -5.78
CA TRP A 118 4.02 -12.47 -5.29
C TRP A 118 4.77 -11.58 -6.29
N LEU A 119 4.63 -11.84 -7.59
CA LEU A 119 5.25 -11.04 -8.65
C LEU A 119 4.47 -9.74 -8.87
N ALA A 120 3.14 -9.81 -8.89
CA ALA A 120 2.30 -8.61 -8.95
C ALA A 120 2.55 -7.67 -7.76
N ALA A 121 2.70 -8.23 -6.55
CA ALA A 121 3.07 -7.48 -5.36
C ALA A 121 4.45 -6.83 -5.47
N LEU A 122 5.44 -7.54 -6.03
CA LEU A 122 6.78 -7.00 -6.21
C LEU A 122 6.79 -5.84 -7.21
N VAL A 123 6.15 -6.04 -8.37
CA VAL A 123 6.00 -5.00 -9.41
C VAL A 123 5.28 -3.78 -8.84
N SER A 124 4.18 -3.99 -8.10
CA SER A 124 3.49 -2.89 -7.43
C SER A 124 4.31 -2.21 -6.36
N ALA A 125 5.08 -2.93 -5.55
CA ALA A 125 5.90 -2.31 -4.50
C ALA A 125 6.97 -1.39 -5.11
N VAL A 126 7.62 -1.85 -6.19
CA VAL A 126 8.60 -1.05 -6.94
C VAL A 126 7.92 0.17 -7.55
N LEU A 127 6.84 -0.01 -8.33
CA LEU A 127 6.14 1.10 -8.98
C LEU A 127 5.55 2.09 -7.98
N ALA A 128 4.95 1.61 -6.87
CA ALA A 128 4.39 2.46 -5.83
C ALA A 128 5.48 3.30 -5.20
N THR A 129 6.66 2.72 -4.93
CA THR A 129 7.81 3.45 -4.40
C THR A 129 8.32 4.49 -5.40
N SER A 130 8.50 4.11 -6.67
CA SER A 130 8.96 5.03 -7.72
C SER A 130 8.00 6.19 -7.94
N VAL A 131 6.69 5.92 -8.01
CA VAL A 131 5.64 6.94 -8.14
C VAL A 131 5.60 7.83 -6.91
N SER A 132 5.75 7.28 -5.70
CA SER A 132 5.80 8.04 -4.45
C SER A 132 6.99 9.02 -4.42
N ILE A 133 8.17 8.57 -4.87
CA ILE A 133 9.36 9.41 -4.97
C ILE A 133 9.15 10.49 -6.03
N ALA A 134 8.68 10.12 -7.23
CA ALA A 134 8.42 11.08 -8.31
C ALA A 134 7.39 12.13 -7.91
N PHE A 135 6.35 11.73 -7.18
CA PHE A 135 5.34 12.64 -6.66
C PHE A 135 5.91 13.59 -5.60
N GLY A 136 6.77 13.10 -4.70
CA GLY A 136 7.47 13.95 -3.75
C GLY A 136 8.34 15.00 -4.44
N LEU A 137 9.05 14.62 -5.51
CA LEU A 137 9.83 15.55 -6.32
C LEU A 137 8.95 16.58 -7.05
N TYR A 138 7.80 16.14 -7.59
CA TYR A 138 6.82 17.02 -8.22
C TYR A 138 6.29 18.06 -7.23
N LEU A 139 5.92 17.65 -6.01
CA LEU A 139 5.49 18.58 -4.97
C LEU A 139 6.56 19.57 -4.54
N GLY A 140 7.85 19.21 -4.65
CA GLY A 140 8.95 20.15 -4.41
C GLY A 140 9.08 21.24 -5.48
N GLN A 141 8.49 21.04 -6.67
CA GLN A 141 8.51 22.02 -7.78
C GLN A 141 7.22 22.84 -7.86
N VAL A 142 6.09 22.25 -7.47
CA VAL A 142 4.83 22.98 -7.32
C VAL A 142 4.99 23.95 -6.16
N GLY A 143 4.97 25.26 -6.46
CA GLY A 143 5.12 26.33 -5.47
C GLY A 143 4.10 26.25 -4.32
N GLU A 144 4.15 27.21 -3.39
CA GLU A 144 3.42 27.14 -2.12
C GLU A 144 1.95 26.71 -2.26
N LEU A 145 1.66 25.47 -1.85
CA LEU A 145 0.31 24.90 -1.77
C LEU A 145 -0.64 25.74 -0.90
N GLY A 146 -0.08 26.60 -0.03
CA GLY A 146 -0.81 27.56 0.80
C GLY A 146 -1.71 28.50 -0.02
N SER A 147 -1.34 28.82 -1.26
CA SER A 147 -2.14 29.69 -2.16
C SER A 147 -3.49 29.05 -2.55
N TYR A 148 -3.57 27.72 -2.51
CA TYR A 148 -4.78 26.93 -2.80
C TYR A 148 -5.46 26.40 -1.53
N GLY A 149 -4.91 26.72 -0.36
CA GLY A 149 -5.43 26.34 0.95
C GLY A 149 -5.73 24.83 1.09
N LEU A 150 -6.83 24.52 1.78
CA LEU A 150 -7.27 23.14 2.01
C LEU A 150 -7.61 22.40 0.71
N LEU A 151 -8.12 23.10 -0.31
CA LEU A 151 -8.49 22.49 -1.59
C LEU A 151 -7.27 21.92 -2.31
N GLY A 152 -6.16 22.66 -2.34
CA GLY A 152 -4.90 22.18 -2.91
C GLY A 152 -4.37 20.95 -2.19
N THR A 153 -4.43 20.96 -0.85
CA THR A 153 -3.98 19.83 -0.02
C THR A 153 -4.79 18.56 -0.30
N PHE A 154 -6.12 18.66 -0.36
CA PHE A 154 -6.98 17.51 -0.68
C PHE A 154 -6.79 17.03 -2.13
N ALA A 155 -6.64 17.93 -3.09
CA ALA A 155 -6.39 17.56 -4.48
C ALA A 155 -5.09 16.75 -4.63
N VAL A 156 -4.03 17.18 -3.95
CA VAL A 156 -2.74 16.47 -3.90
C VAL A 156 -2.90 15.08 -3.26
N ALA A 157 -3.57 14.99 -2.11
CA ALA A 157 -3.80 13.71 -1.45
C ALA A 157 -4.65 12.75 -2.31
N LEU A 158 -5.69 13.26 -2.97
CA LEU A 158 -6.51 12.49 -3.90
C LEU A 158 -5.71 12.01 -5.11
N LEU A 159 -4.86 12.87 -5.68
CA LEU A 159 -3.98 12.49 -6.79
C LEU A 159 -3.00 11.39 -6.38
N TRP A 160 -2.42 11.47 -5.18
CA TRP A 160 -1.56 10.40 -4.66
C TRP A 160 -2.31 9.07 -4.55
N ILE A 161 -3.50 9.09 -3.93
CA ILE A 161 -4.33 7.88 -3.78
C ILE A 161 -4.74 7.33 -5.15
N TYR A 162 -5.06 8.21 -6.10
CA TYR A 162 -5.41 7.84 -7.47
C TYR A 162 -4.25 7.14 -8.18
N LEU A 163 -3.04 7.70 -8.12
CA LEU A 163 -1.84 7.08 -8.66
C LEU A 163 -1.55 5.73 -8.01
N GLY A 164 -1.71 5.62 -6.68
CA GLY A 164 -1.58 4.36 -5.96
C GLY A 164 -2.55 3.27 -6.44
N ALA A 165 -3.82 3.63 -6.64
CA ALA A 165 -4.82 2.71 -7.21
C ALA A 165 -4.43 2.27 -8.63
N TYR A 166 -3.95 3.19 -9.47
CA TYR A 166 -3.44 2.88 -10.81
C TYR A 166 -2.27 1.91 -10.77
N VAL A 167 -1.31 2.10 -9.88
CA VAL A 167 -0.17 1.19 -9.73
C VAL A 167 -0.65 -0.23 -9.43
N ILE A 168 -1.59 -0.38 -8.50
CA ILE A 168 -2.12 -1.70 -8.11
C ILE A 168 -2.83 -2.38 -9.29
N LEU A 169 -3.69 -1.63 -9.99
CA LEU A 169 -4.44 -2.16 -11.13
C LEU A 169 -3.54 -2.47 -12.34
N PHE A 170 -2.59 -1.58 -12.62
CA PHE A 170 -1.62 -1.74 -13.70
C PHE A 170 -0.71 -2.94 -13.47
N SER A 171 -0.22 -3.14 -12.24
CA SER A 171 0.66 -4.27 -11.93
C SER A 171 -0.09 -5.60 -12.07
N ALA A 172 -1.37 -5.63 -11.69
CA ALA A 172 -2.23 -6.79 -11.93
C ALA A 172 -2.35 -7.08 -13.43
N ALA A 173 -2.72 -6.08 -14.23
CA ALA A 173 -2.87 -6.25 -15.67
C ALA A 173 -1.55 -6.67 -16.35
N ALA A 174 -0.42 -6.05 -15.99
CA ALA A 174 0.89 -6.33 -16.55
C ALA A 174 1.34 -7.77 -16.26
N VAL A 175 1.19 -8.22 -15.01
CA VAL A 175 1.56 -9.59 -14.62
C VAL A 175 0.55 -10.61 -15.13
N GLY A 176 -0.75 -10.31 -15.08
CA GLY A 176 -1.82 -11.19 -15.57
C GLY A 176 -1.69 -11.45 -17.08
N PHE A 177 -1.45 -10.40 -17.87
CA PHE A 177 -1.22 -10.51 -19.31
C PHE A 177 0.06 -11.29 -19.63
N GLY A 178 1.15 -11.02 -18.90
CA GLY A 178 2.41 -11.76 -19.05
C GLY A 178 2.20 -13.24 -18.72
N TRP A 179 1.67 -13.54 -17.55
CA TRP A 179 1.52 -14.90 -17.02
C TRP A 179 0.54 -15.77 -17.82
N GLY A 180 -0.56 -15.18 -18.33
CA GLY A 180 -1.53 -15.87 -19.18
C GLY A 180 -0.91 -16.40 -20.49
N ARG A 181 0.02 -15.63 -21.08
CA ARG A 181 0.77 -16.04 -22.28
C ARG A 181 1.73 -17.20 -22.04
N TRP A 182 2.29 -17.32 -20.83
CA TRP A 182 3.25 -18.39 -20.50
C TRP A 182 2.58 -19.75 -20.24
N ARG A 183 1.33 -19.79 -19.78
CA ARG A 183 0.62 -21.07 -19.50
C ARG A 183 -0.16 -21.64 -20.69
N ASN A 184 -0.67 -20.78 -21.58
CA ASN A 184 -1.37 -21.20 -22.79
C ASN A 184 -0.72 -20.49 -24.00
N PRO A 185 0.43 -20.99 -24.51
CA PRO A 185 0.96 -20.49 -25.77
C PRO A 185 -0.10 -20.70 -26.86
N PRO A 186 -0.25 -19.75 -27.80
CA PRO A 186 -1.16 -19.93 -28.92
C PRO A 186 -0.75 -21.21 -29.65
N VAL A 187 -1.68 -22.17 -29.73
CA VAL A 187 -1.51 -23.34 -30.58
C VAL A 187 -1.49 -22.79 -32.01
N SER A 188 -0.33 -22.90 -32.64
CA SER A 188 -0.03 -22.45 -34.00
C SER A 188 -0.98 -23.02 -35.03
#